data_AF-A0A6N8HN34-F1
#
_entry.id   AF-A0A6N8HN34-F1
#
_cell.length_a   1.000
_cell.length_b   1.000
_cell.length_c   1.000
_cell.angle_alpha   90.00
_cell.angle_beta   90.00
_cell.angle_gamma   90.00
#
_symmetry.space_group_name_H-M   'P 1'
#
loop_
_entity.id
_entity.type
_entity.pdbx_description
1 polymer ?
#
loop_
_entity_poly.entity_id
_entity_poly.type
_entity_poly.pdbx_seq_one_letter_code
_entity_poly.pdbx_strand_id
1 'polypeptide(L)'
;MDVDDIIINHGYKRDTSLLKSSTPAIALQDELYVAGNTHGETSVEGLYAAGDVVRFDGKLKLIAGAYQDAANAVNKAKQLLQPEARKVAMVSTHHDKLKERNRALVDDMLDY
;
A
#
# COMPACT_ATOMS: atom_id res chain seq x y z
N MET A 1 21.54 29.28 29.66
CA MET A 1 22.17 27.96 29.53
C MET A 1 22.48 27.83 28.06
N ASP A 2 23.77 27.89 27.68
CA ASP A 2 24.18 27.82 26.28
C ASP A 2 24.37 26.36 25.88
N VAL A 3 23.75 25.95 24.77
CA VAL A 3 23.83 24.61 24.18
C VAL A 3 23.89 24.74 22.66
N ASP A 4 24.62 23.83 22.00
CA ASP A 4 24.82 23.85 20.55
C ASP A 4 23.58 23.38 19.78
N ASP A 5 22.91 22.34 20.29
CA ASP A 5 21.70 21.79 19.70
C ASP A 5 20.75 21.25 20.77
N ILE A 6 19.46 21.27 20.47
CA ILE A 6 18.41 20.71 21.33
C ILE A 6 17.54 19.75 20.52
N ILE A 7 17.36 18.54 21.04
CA ILE A 7 16.39 17.56 20.54
C ILE A 7 15.25 17.44 21.55
N ILE A 8 14.04 17.77 21.12
CA ILE A 8 12.82 17.54 21.90
C ILE A 8 12.18 16.23 21.43
N ASN A 9 12.04 15.26 22.34
CA ASN A 9 11.28 14.04 22.11
C ASN A 9 10.32 13.79 23.27
N HIS A 10 9.07 14.24 23.12
CA HIS A 10 7.98 13.95 24.06
C HIS A 10 7.10 12.78 23.59
N GLY A 11 7.61 11.96 22.67
CA GLY A 11 6.87 10.85 22.06
C GLY A 11 5.83 11.30 21.01
N TYR A 12 4.86 10.42 20.76
CA TYR A 12 3.83 10.60 19.73
C TYR A 12 2.44 10.27 20.26
N LYS A 13 1.43 10.99 19.79
CA LYS A 13 0.02 10.62 19.96
C LYS A 13 -0.42 9.72 18.80
N ARG A 14 -0.88 8.51 19.09
CA ARG A 14 -1.45 7.60 18.09
C ARG A 14 -2.98 7.70 18.12
N ASP A 15 -3.59 7.85 16.96
CA ASP A 15 -5.03 7.91 16.79
C ASP A 15 -5.46 6.84 15.78
N THR A 16 -6.32 5.91 16.22
CA THR A 16 -6.89 4.85 15.39
C THR A 16 -8.41 4.93 15.32
N SER A 17 -8.99 6.09 15.67
CA SER A 17 -10.43 6.31 15.70
C SER A 17 -11.09 5.97 14.37
N LEU A 18 -10.47 6.34 13.24
CA LEU A 18 -10.95 6.04 11.90
C LEU A 18 -11.34 4.56 11.72
N LEU A 19 -10.48 3.62 12.12
CA LEU A 19 -10.75 2.18 11.95
C LEU A 19 -11.86 1.68 12.89
N LYS A 20 -11.99 2.29 14.08
CA LYS A 20 -12.95 1.87 15.11
C LYS A 20 -14.34 2.48 14.92
N SER A 21 -14.42 3.67 14.34
CA SER A 21 -15.68 4.42 14.17
C SER A 21 -16.25 4.38 12.76
N SER A 22 -15.59 3.70 11.83
CA SER A 22 -16.07 3.57 10.44
C SER A 22 -17.30 2.66 10.33
N THR A 23 -18.16 2.98 9.36
CA THR A 23 -19.27 2.12 8.94
C THR A 23 -19.15 1.86 7.42
N PRO A 24 -19.18 0.60 6.95
CA PRO A 24 -19.36 -0.64 7.72
C PRO A 24 -18.18 -0.94 8.65
N ALA A 25 -18.43 -1.76 9.68
CA ALA A 25 -17.39 -2.17 10.62
C ALA A 25 -16.32 -3.02 9.92
N ILE A 26 -15.05 -2.68 10.15
CA ILE A 26 -13.90 -3.38 9.60
C ILE A 26 -13.38 -4.35 10.65
N ALA A 27 -13.15 -5.61 10.28
CA ALA A 27 -12.56 -6.58 11.19
C ALA A 27 -11.13 -6.17 11.55
N LEU A 28 -10.84 -6.13 12.86
CA LEU A 28 -9.53 -5.76 13.38
C LEU A 28 -8.86 -6.95 14.07
N GLN A 29 -7.53 -6.96 14.03
CA GLN A 29 -6.66 -7.84 14.81
C GLN A 29 -5.83 -7.00 15.79
N ASP A 30 -5.67 -7.48 17.02
CA ASP A 30 -4.96 -6.81 18.11
C ASP A 30 -5.43 -5.35 18.34
N GLU A 31 -6.72 -5.08 18.11
CA GLU A 31 -7.37 -3.77 18.28
C GLU A 31 -6.84 -2.61 17.42
N LEU A 32 -5.83 -2.87 16.55
CA LEU A 32 -5.05 -1.82 15.86
C LEU A 32 -4.82 -2.09 14.38
N TYR A 33 -4.85 -3.36 13.94
CA TYR A 33 -4.57 -3.74 12.57
C TYR A 33 -5.85 -4.15 11.87
N VAL A 34 -5.99 -3.81 10.60
CA VAL A 34 -7.02 -4.41 9.76
C VAL A 34 -6.69 -5.88 9.55
N ALA A 35 -7.62 -6.76 9.92
CA ALA A 35 -7.51 -8.17 9.64
C ALA A 35 -7.73 -8.37 8.12
N GLY A 36 -6.69 -8.84 7.43
CA GLY A 36 -6.74 -9.05 5.99
C GLY A 36 -6.19 -10.40 5.57
N ASN A 37 -5.96 -10.56 4.27
CA ASN A 37 -5.32 -11.74 3.69
C ASN A 37 -4.13 -11.35 2.80
N THR A 38 -3.46 -12.34 2.20
CA THR A 38 -2.29 -12.15 1.32
C THR A 38 -2.60 -11.36 0.04
N HIS A 39 -3.88 -11.16 -0.30
CA HIS A 39 -4.32 -10.34 -1.42
C HIS A 39 -4.68 -8.89 -1.03
N GLY A 40 -4.55 -8.53 0.25
CA GLY A 40 -4.91 -7.21 0.76
C GLY A 40 -6.41 -7.01 0.96
N GLU A 41 -7.23 -8.05 0.81
CA GLU A 41 -8.67 -7.99 1.04
C GLU A 41 -8.98 -7.89 2.55
N THR A 42 -10.01 -7.10 2.89
CA THR A 42 -10.51 -6.96 4.28
C THR A 42 -11.82 -7.72 4.46
N SER A 43 -12.44 -7.62 5.63
CA SER A 43 -13.81 -8.14 5.86
C SER A 43 -14.90 -7.40 5.10
N VAL A 44 -14.59 -6.25 4.49
CA VAL A 44 -15.53 -5.43 3.73
C VAL A 44 -15.18 -5.52 2.25
N GLU A 45 -16.14 -5.98 1.43
CA GLU A 45 -15.95 -6.08 -0.01
C GLU A 45 -15.65 -4.69 -0.62
N GLY A 46 -14.65 -4.64 -1.50
CA GLY A 46 -14.18 -3.39 -2.10
C GLY A 46 -13.29 -2.53 -1.21
N LEU A 47 -13.09 -2.91 0.06
CA LEU A 47 -12.10 -2.29 0.93
C LEU A 47 -10.85 -3.17 1.02
N TYR A 48 -9.71 -2.57 0.74
CA TYR A 48 -8.40 -3.21 0.76
C TYR A 48 -7.46 -2.51 1.73
N ALA A 49 -6.50 -3.24 2.29
CA ALA A 49 -5.51 -2.71 3.22
C ALA A 49 -4.09 -3.14 2.80
N ALA A 50 -3.13 -2.21 2.91
CA ALA A 50 -1.75 -2.42 2.50
C ALA A 50 -0.78 -1.68 3.43
N GLY A 51 0.44 -2.22 3.60
CA GLY A 51 1.45 -1.64 4.49
C GLY A 51 1.26 -2.05 5.95
N ASP A 52 1.69 -1.19 6.88
CA ASP A 52 1.73 -1.54 8.31
C ASP A 52 0.35 -1.67 8.95
N VAL A 53 -0.71 -1.17 8.30
CA VAL A 53 -2.08 -1.22 8.80
C VAL A 53 -2.70 -2.62 8.71
N VAL A 54 -2.22 -3.47 7.80
CA VAL A 54 -2.80 -4.80 7.56
C VAL A 54 -2.01 -5.90 8.25
N ARG A 55 -2.72 -6.90 8.76
CA ARG A 55 -2.13 -8.10 9.34
C ARG A 55 -2.74 -9.36 8.75
N PHE A 56 -1.86 -10.30 8.41
CA PHE A 56 -2.15 -11.64 7.92
C PHE A 56 -0.90 -12.52 8.08
N ASP A 57 -1.06 -13.83 7.97
CA ASP A 57 0.08 -14.76 8.04
C ASP A 57 1.03 -14.58 6.83
N GLY A 58 2.33 -14.46 7.10
CA GLY A 58 3.33 -14.13 6.08
C GLY A 58 3.51 -12.64 5.77
N LYS A 59 2.88 -11.73 6.53
CA LYS A 59 3.08 -10.27 6.36
C LYS A 59 4.54 -9.85 6.67
N LEU A 60 5.22 -9.30 5.66
CA LEU A 60 6.53 -8.67 5.82
C LEU A 60 6.37 -7.22 6.32
N LYS A 61 6.86 -6.94 7.54
CA LYS A 61 6.83 -5.60 8.17
C LYS A 61 8.03 -4.75 7.76
N LEU A 62 8.14 -4.47 6.46
CA LEU A 62 9.14 -3.60 5.86
C LEU A 62 8.50 -2.79 4.72
N ILE A 63 9.17 -1.73 4.29
CA ILE A 63 8.80 -0.97 3.07
C ILE A 63 8.66 -1.92 1.87
N ALA A 64 9.56 -2.90 1.73
CA ALA A 64 9.49 -3.93 0.69
C ALA A 64 8.17 -4.74 0.73
N GLY A 65 7.67 -5.06 1.93
CA GLY A 65 6.38 -5.73 2.09
C GLY A 65 5.20 -4.84 1.71
N ALA A 66 5.28 -3.55 2.01
CA ALA A 66 4.23 -2.60 1.64
C ALA A 66 4.03 -2.51 0.12
N TYR A 67 5.10 -2.61 -0.67
CA TYR A 67 4.98 -2.67 -2.14
C TYR A 67 4.22 -3.91 -2.62
N GLN A 68 4.50 -5.07 -2.02
CA GLN A 68 3.81 -6.31 -2.35
C GLN A 68 2.32 -6.23 -2.00
N ASP A 69 1.99 -5.72 -0.81
CA ASP A 69 0.59 -5.55 -0.40
C ASP A 69 -0.16 -4.63 -1.35
N ALA A 70 0.44 -3.49 -1.70
CA ALA A 70 -0.17 -2.51 -2.60
C ALA A 70 -0.43 -3.08 -3.99
N ALA A 71 0.54 -3.82 -4.56
CA ALA A 71 0.36 -4.48 -5.85
C ALA A 71 -0.79 -5.49 -5.82
N ASN A 72 -0.89 -6.30 -4.76
CA ASN A 72 -1.95 -7.28 -4.60
C ASN A 72 -3.33 -6.61 -4.42
N ALA A 73 -3.42 -5.61 -3.54
CA ALA A 73 -4.65 -4.86 -3.28
C ALA A 73 -5.19 -4.19 -4.55
N VAL A 74 -4.33 -3.51 -5.32
CA VAL A 74 -4.73 -2.83 -6.57
C VAL A 74 -5.18 -3.84 -7.63
N ASN A 75 -4.50 -4.99 -7.76
CA ASN A 75 -4.93 -6.04 -8.69
C ASN A 75 -6.33 -6.55 -8.33
N LYS A 76 -6.62 -6.81 -7.05
CA LYS A 76 -7.96 -7.24 -6.62
C LYS A 76 -9.01 -6.15 -6.80
N ALA A 77 -8.71 -4.90 -6.43
CA ALA A 77 -9.60 -3.77 -6.68
C ALA A 77 -9.95 -3.64 -8.16
N LYS A 78 -8.96 -3.84 -9.05
CA LYS A 78 -9.19 -3.81 -10.49
C LYS A 78 -10.14 -4.91 -10.96
N GLN A 79 -10.01 -6.12 -10.45
CA GLN A 79 -10.89 -7.23 -10.80
C GLN A 79 -12.30 -7.06 -10.23
N LEU A 80 -12.45 -6.49 -9.05
CA LEU A 80 -13.76 -6.18 -8.49
C LEU A 80 -14.52 -5.18 -9.39
N LEU A 81 -13.84 -4.11 -9.83
CA LEU A 81 -14.43 -3.09 -10.69
C LEU A 81 -14.62 -3.55 -12.14
N GLN A 82 -13.77 -4.46 -12.62
CA GLN A 82 -13.82 -5.01 -13.96
C GLN A 82 -13.51 -6.52 -13.90
N PRO A 83 -14.53 -7.39 -13.76
CA PRO A 83 -14.35 -8.84 -13.59
C PRO A 83 -13.54 -9.51 -14.71
N GLU A 84 -13.71 -9.03 -15.94
CA GLU A 84 -13.00 -9.53 -17.13
C GLU A 84 -11.55 -9.01 -17.25
N ALA A 85 -11.10 -8.15 -16.33
CA ALA A 85 -9.72 -7.70 -16.32
C ALA A 85 -8.77 -8.85 -15.94
N ARG A 86 -7.54 -8.79 -16.47
CA ARG A 86 -6.48 -9.72 -16.08
C ARG A 86 -6.23 -9.64 -14.57
N LYS A 87 -5.93 -10.80 -13.96
CA LYS A 87 -5.63 -10.96 -12.53
C LYS A 87 -4.40 -10.16 -12.08
N VAL A 88 -3.46 -9.93 -12.98
CA VAL A 88 -2.23 -9.19 -12.73
C VAL A 88 -2.02 -8.15 -13.83
N ALA A 89 -1.51 -6.99 -13.45
CA ALA A 89 -1.14 -5.93 -14.39
C ALA A 89 -0.01 -6.38 -15.33
N MET A 90 0.04 -5.75 -16.52
CA MET A 90 1.16 -5.91 -17.44
C MET A 90 2.45 -5.38 -16.81
N VAL A 91 3.55 -6.09 -17.00
CA VAL A 91 4.88 -5.66 -16.53
C VAL A 91 5.27 -4.31 -17.15
N SER A 92 5.93 -3.46 -16.37
CA SER A 92 6.23 -2.07 -16.76
C SER A 92 7.06 -1.95 -18.04
N THR A 93 7.96 -2.91 -18.30
CA THR A 93 8.82 -2.93 -19.50
C THR A 93 8.06 -3.04 -20.81
N HIS A 94 6.83 -3.59 -20.80
CA HIS A 94 6.00 -3.78 -21.99
C HIS A 94 4.64 -3.05 -21.89
N HIS A 95 4.47 -2.19 -20.89
CA HIS A 95 3.20 -1.51 -20.67
C HIS A 95 3.04 -0.34 -21.64
N ASP A 96 2.04 -0.39 -22.53
CA ASP A 96 1.87 0.60 -23.61
C ASP A 96 1.81 2.05 -23.11
N LYS A 97 1.11 2.29 -21.99
CA LYS A 97 1.04 3.62 -21.35
C LYS A 97 2.39 4.21 -20.92
N LEU A 98 3.43 3.39 -20.81
CA LEU A 98 4.77 3.82 -20.40
C LEU A 98 5.73 4.01 -21.58
N LYS A 99 5.34 3.63 -22.81
CA LYS A 99 6.24 3.65 -23.97
C LYS A 99 6.83 5.04 -24.25
N GLU A 100 6.00 6.08 -24.25
CA GLU A 100 6.46 7.46 -24.51
C GLU A 100 7.42 7.95 -23.43
N ARG A 101 7.06 7.74 -22.15
CA ARG A 101 7.93 8.08 -21.01
C ARG A 101 9.25 7.32 -21.03
N ASN A 102 9.20 6.02 -21.34
CA ASN A 102 10.40 5.18 -21.41
C ASN A 102 11.32 5.64 -22.54
N ARG A 103 10.76 6.05 -23.69
CA ARG A 103 11.54 6.60 -24.80
C ARG A 103 12.26 7.89 -24.39
N ALA A 104 11.53 8.83 -23.76
CA ALA A 104 12.12 10.08 -23.29
C ALA A 104 13.26 9.85 -22.28
N LEU A 105 13.13 8.86 -21.38
CA LEU A 105 14.20 8.48 -20.45
C LEU A 105 15.41 7.88 -21.16
N VAL A 106 15.20 7.06 -22.20
CA VAL A 106 16.31 6.49 -22.98
C VAL A 106 17.03 7.57 -23.76
N ASP A 107 16.31 8.49 -24.40
CA ASP A 107 16.91 9.61 -25.13
C ASP A 107 17.78 10.46 -24.18
N ASP A 108 17.27 10.83 -22.99
CA ASP A 108 18.03 11.56 -21.96
C ASP A 108 19.28 10.80 -21.48
N MET A 109 19.22 9.48 -21.34
CA MET A 109 20.37 8.66 -20.94
C MET A 109 21.46 8.55 -22.03
N LEU A 110 21.08 8.73 -23.31
CA LEU A 110 21.99 8.61 -24.46
C LEU A 110 22.58 9.96 -24.89
N ASP A 111 21.96 11.07 -24.48
CA ASP A 111 22.42 12.44 -24.73
C ASP A 111 23.52 12.92 -23.74
N TYR A 112 23.98 12.04 -22.82
CA TYR A 112 25.10 12.27 -21.87
C TYR A 112 26.47 11.85 -22.40
#